data_AF-A0A7K1BJZ9-F1
#
_entry.id   AF-A0A7K1BJZ9-F1
#
_cell.length_a   1.000
_cell.length_b   1.000
_cell.length_c   1.000
_cell.angle_alpha   90.00
_cell.angle_beta   90.00
_cell.angle_gamma   90.00
#
_symmetry.space_group_name_H-M   'P 1'
#
loop_
_entity.id
_entity.type
_entity.pdbx_description
1 polymer ?
#
loop_
_entity_poly.entity_id
_entity_poly.type
_entity_poly.pdbx_seq_one_letter_code
_entity_poly.pdbx_strand_id
1 'polypeptide(L)'
;MSSSRATPSLIRRFAYLPKPDGPHARLGVLWFIAACVACALGTVAVAVLFAAVAAVASMQTVRAWSDTGRRAAPVLGGVAAAVVPIMAIAGPIGFGVGVLVAVALLIFGAGMLRSNVVVGLRAAILPAIAAGSVVLIGRTDMGALVVLLVLVSAYEVGDYLMGSEANSLFEGPLSGIAAVLVVTFALA
;
A
#
# COMPACT_ATOMS: atom_id res chain seq x y z
N MET A 1 -35.12 -20.90 -20.35
CA MET A 1 -34.62 -21.11 -18.97
C MET A 1 -33.69 -19.95 -18.64
N SER A 2 -34.18 -18.98 -17.86
CA SER A 2 -33.43 -17.78 -17.49
C SER A 2 -32.47 -18.14 -16.35
N SER A 3 -31.17 -18.10 -16.63
CA SER A 3 -30.13 -18.17 -15.61
C SER A 3 -30.19 -16.87 -14.80
N SER A 4 -30.77 -16.91 -13.60
CA SER A 4 -30.58 -15.82 -12.63
C SER A 4 -29.10 -15.85 -12.23
N ARG A 5 -28.34 -14.86 -12.71
CA ARG A 5 -26.98 -14.65 -12.19
C ARG A 5 -27.12 -14.25 -10.73
N ALA A 6 -26.84 -15.17 -9.82
CA ALA A 6 -26.78 -14.88 -8.40
C ALA A 6 -25.83 -13.70 -8.19
N THR A 7 -26.34 -12.59 -7.65
CA THR A 7 -25.54 -11.42 -7.34
C THR A 7 -24.48 -11.85 -6.32
N PRO A 8 -23.17 -11.76 -6.63
CA PRO A 8 -22.15 -12.17 -5.69
C PRO A 8 -22.30 -11.36 -4.40
N SER A 9 -22.20 -12.03 -3.25
CA SER A 9 -22.26 -11.37 -1.94
C SER A 9 -21.20 -10.28 -1.86
N LEU A 10 -21.47 -9.20 -1.10
CA LEU A 10 -20.51 -8.11 -0.90
C LEU A 10 -19.13 -8.65 -0.47
N ILE A 11 -19.12 -9.68 0.38
CA ILE A 11 -17.92 -10.37 0.83
C ILE A 11 -17.14 -10.97 -0.36
N ARG A 12 -17.79 -11.71 -1.27
CA ARG A 12 -17.12 -12.27 -2.47
C ARG A 12 -16.61 -11.21 -3.44
N ARG A 13 -17.21 -10.03 -3.45
CA ARG A 13 -16.79 -8.93 -4.33
C ARG A 13 -15.48 -8.28 -3.87
N PHE A 14 -15.22 -8.29 -2.58
CA PHE A 14 -14.01 -7.70 -1.99
C PHE A 14 -12.99 -8.74 -1.50
N ALA A 15 -13.39 -10.01 -1.38
CA ALA A 15 -12.48 -11.09 -1.04
C ALA A 15 -11.50 -11.33 -2.18
N TYR A 16 -10.23 -11.07 -1.90
CA TYR A 16 -9.13 -11.51 -2.75
C TYR A 16 -8.76 -12.93 -2.33
N LEU A 17 -8.83 -13.86 -3.28
CA LEU A 17 -8.29 -15.21 -3.10
C LEU A 17 -6.93 -15.24 -3.77
N PRO A 18 -5.83 -15.46 -3.01
CA PRO A 18 -4.51 -15.63 -3.58
C PRO A 18 -4.55 -16.73 -4.63
N LYS A 19 -4.10 -16.41 -5.84
CA LYS A 19 -3.91 -17.43 -6.88
C LYS A 19 -2.46 -17.90 -6.81
N PRO A 20 -2.19 -19.21 -6.66
CA PRO A 20 -0.83 -19.72 -6.61
C PRO A 20 -0.06 -19.52 -7.94
N ASP A 21 -0.79 -19.34 -9.04
CA ASP A 21 -0.21 -19.14 -10.37
C ASP A 21 0.32 -17.71 -10.55
N GLY A 22 1.63 -17.51 -10.38
CA GLY A 22 2.32 -16.27 -10.77
C GLY A 22 3.63 -16.01 -10.01
N PRO A 23 4.36 -14.93 -10.34
CA PRO A 23 5.60 -14.56 -9.65
C PRO A 23 5.37 -13.94 -8.25
N HIS A 24 4.18 -14.10 -7.66
CA HIS A 24 3.74 -13.45 -6.43
C HIS A 24 4.66 -13.73 -5.24
N ALA A 25 5.02 -14.99 -5.03
CA ALA A 25 5.97 -15.37 -3.97
C ALA A 25 7.35 -14.70 -4.15
N ARG A 26 7.85 -14.64 -5.39
CA ARG A 26 9.15 -14.00 -5.69
C ARG A 26 9.10 -12.49 -5.46
N LEU A 27 8.00 -11.84 -5.83
CA LEU A 27 7.80 -10.42 -5.59
C LEU A 27 7.67 -10.10 -4.10
N GLY A 28 6.99 -10.95 -3.32
CA GLY A 28 6.92 -10.81 -1.86
C GLY A 28 8.31 -10.91 -1.21
N VAL A 29 9.10 -11.90 -1.59
CA VAL A 29 10.50 -12.03 -1.10
C VAL A 29 11.34 -10.84 -1.52
N LEU A 30 11.25 -10.39 -2.77
CA LEU A 30 11.97 -9.21 -3.25
C LEU A 30 11.58 -7.95 -2.48
N TRP A 31 10.29 -7.77 -2.22
CA TRP A 31 9.76 -6.66 -1.42
C TRP A 31 10.32 -6.67 0.00
N PHE A 32 10.29 -7.83 0.66
CA PHE A 32 10.84 -7.97 2.01
C PHE A 32 12.33 -7.62 2.06
N ILE A 33 13.13 -8.15 1.12
CA ILE A 33 14.56 -7.84 1.03
C ILE A 33 14.78 -6.35 0.80
N ALA A 34 14.04 -5.74 -0.14
CA ALA A 34 14.16 -4.32 -0.43
C ALA A 34 13.83 -3.45 0.81
N ALA A 35 12.78 -3.81 1.56
CA ALA A 35 12.40 -3.12 2.77
C ALA A 35 13.43 -3.28 3.89
N CYS A 36 13.98 -4.48 4.09
CA CYS A 36 15.07 -4.72 5.05
C CYS A 36 16.33 -3.91 4.70
N VAL A 37 16.73 -3.89 3.42
CA VAL A 37 17.87 -3.09 2.94
C VAL A 37 17.60 -1.60 3.17
N ALA A 38 16.39 -1.11 2.89
CA ALA A 38 16.04 0.28 3.16
C ALA A 38 16.13 0.62 4.66
N CYS A 39 15.63 -0.25 5.54
CA CYS A 39 15.76 -0.07 7.00
C CYS A 39 17.23 -0.05 7.43
N ALA A 40 18.07 -0.93 6.89
CA ALA A 40 19.51 -0.98 7.18
C ALA A 40 20.26 0.28 6.71
N LEU A 41 19.83 0.89 5.60
CA LEU A 41 20.39 2.14 5.06
C LEU A 41 19.84 3.41 5.75
N GLY A 42 18.82 3.27 6.59
CA GLY A 42 18.26 4.36 7.41
C GLY A 42 17.03 5.04 6.83
N THR A 43 16.50 6.02 7.57
CA THR A 43 15.20 6.66 7.32
C THR A 43 15.08 7.29 5.92
N VAL A 44 16.17 7.82 5.36
CA VAL A 44 16.16 8.40 4.01
C VAL A 44 15.90 7.32 2.95
N ALA A 45 16.55 6.16 3.07
CA ALA A 45 16.34 5.05 2.15
C ALA A 45 14.90 4.49 2.26
N VAL A 46 14.37 4.39 3.48
CA VAL A 46 12.95 4.06 3.72
C VAL A 46 12.04 5.06 3.01
N ALA A 47 12.30 6.36 3.16
CA ALA A 47 11.49 7.40 2.51
C ALA A 47 11.52 7.31 0.99
N VAL A 48 12.70 7.06 0.39
CA VAL A 48 12.83 6.88 -1.06
C VAL A 48 12.05 5.65 -1.54
N LEU A 49 12.20 4.51 -0.86
CA LEU A 49 11.49 3.28 -1.21
C LEU A 49 9.97 3.47 -1.13
N PHE A 50 9.46 3.98 0.00
CA PHE A 50 8.03 4.14 0.22
C PHE A 50 7.43 5.28 -0.61
N ALA A 51 8.20 6.33 -0.96
CA ALA A 51 7.79 7.32 -1.95
C ALA A 51 7.58 6.71 -3.34
N ALA A 52 8.52 5.85 -3.78
CA ALA A 52 8.39 5.16 -5.06
C ALA A 52 7.18 4.21 -5.08
N VAL A 53 6.98 3.43 -4.01
CA VAL A 53 5.83 2.53 -3.88
C VAL A 53 4.50 3.30 -3.87
N ALA A 54 4.40 4.38 -3.09
CA ALA A 54 3.20 5.22 -3.06
C ALA A 54 2.90 5.84 -4.43
N ALA A 55 3.94 6.31 -5.14
CA ALA A 55 3.80 6.86 -6.48
C ALA A 55 3.25 5.82 -7.46
N VAL A 56 3.85 4.63 -7.46
CA VAL A 56 3.44 3.52 -8.33
C VAL A 56 2.03 3.04 -8.00
N ALA A 57 1.68 2.91 -6.72
CA ALA A 57 0.33 2.53 -6.29
C ALA A 57 -0.72 3.54 -6.74
N SER A 58 -0.44 4.83 -6.59
CA SER A 58 -1.32 5.89 -7.07
C SER A 58 -1.49 5.87 -8.58
N MET A 59 -0.38 5.77 -9.33
CA MET A 59 -0.40 5.69 -10.80
C MET A 59 -1.22 4.51 -11.31
N GLN A 60 -1.06 3.32 -10.72
CA GLN A 60 -1.82 2.13 -11.09
C GLN A 60 -3.31 2.31 -10.78
N THR A 61 -3.64 2.87 -9.62
CA THR A 61 -5.02 3.14 -9.22
C THR A 61 -5.68 4.14 -10.18
N VAL A 62 -4.99 5.22 -10.57
CA VAL A 62 -5.50 6.18 -11.55
C VAL A 62 -5.72 5.55 -12.92
N ARG A 63 -4.80 4.69 -13.38
CA ARG A 63 -4.94 3.98 -14.67
C ARG A 63 -6.17 3.08 -14.65
N ALA A 64 -6.36 2.29 -13.59
CA ALA A 64 -7.54 1.45 -13.43
C ALA A 64 -8.86 2.23 -13.45
N TRP A 65 -8.91 3.44 -12.85
CA TRP A 65 -10.07 4.31 -12.97
C TRP A 65 -10.24 4.90 -14.37
N SER A 66 -9.15 5.20 -15.07
CA SER A 66 -9.18 5.74 -16.43
C SER A 66 -9.78 4.74 -17.42
N ASP A 67 -9.55 3.44 -17.22
CA ASP A 67 -10.15 2.36 -18.02
C ASP A 67 -11.69 2.30 -17.86
N THR A 68 -12.23 2.84 -16.77
CA THR A 68 -13.68 2.98 -16.53
C THR A 68 -14.27 4.29 -17.09
N GLY A 69 -13.49 5.07 -17.83
CA GLY A 69 -13.91 6.34 -18.44
C GLY A 69 -13.72 7.58 -17.56
N ARG A 70 -13.24 7.43 -16.31
CA ARG A 70 -12.93 8.56 -15.41
C ARG A 70 -11.46 8.93 -15.51
N ARG A 71 -11.13 9.76 -16.50
CA ARG A 71 -9.73 10.16 -16.78
C ARG A 71 -9.17 11.05 -15.68
N ALA A 72 -8.06 10.62 -15.10
CA ALA A 72 -7.20 11.46 -14.26
C ALA A 72 -5.73 11.28 -14.66
N ALA A 73 -4.89 12.27 -14.39
CA ALA A 73 -3.48 12.27 -14.76
C ALA A 73 -2.68 11.34 -13.82
N PRO A 74 -2.15 10.19 -14.28
CA PRO A 74 -1.46 9.24 -13.40
C PRO A 74 -0.21 9.84 -12.77
N VAL A 75 0.58 10.59 -13.56
CA VAL A 75 1.83 11.23 -13.10
C VAL A 75 1.55 12.23 -11.97
N LEU A 76 0.47 13.01 -12.06
CA LEU A 76 0.08 13.93 -11.01
C LEU A 76 -0.26 13.19 -9.71
N GLY A 77 -1.01 12.08 -9.80
CA GLY A 77 -1.30 11.21 -8.65
C GLY A 77 -0.02 10.63 -8.03
N GLY A 78 0.89 10.15 -8.86
CA GLY A 78 2.17 9.60 -8.42
C GLY A 78 3.05 10.63 -7.70
N VAL A 79 3.21 11.83 -8.27
CA VAL A 79 3.97 12.93 -7.66
C VAL A 79 3.35 13.36 -6.34
N ALA A 80 2.03 13.57 -6.31
CA ALA A 80 1.33 13.93 -5.08
C ALA A 80 1.50 12.86 -3.99
N ALA A 81 1.46 11.58 -4.36
CA ALA A 81 1.66 10.48 -3.42
C ALA A 81 3.09 10.40 -2.87
N ALA A 82 4.10 10.67 -3.69
CA ALA A 82 5.52 10.61 -3.31
C ALA A 82 5.95 11.75 -2.37
N VAL A 83 5.35 12.93 -2.48
CA VAL A 83 5.73 14.11 -1.69
C VAL A 83 5.56 13.86 -0.19
N VAL A 84 4.53 13.12 0.22
CA VAL A 84 4.21 12.90 1.64
C VAL A 84 5.32 12.13 2.40
N PRO A 85 5.75 10.94 1.97
CA PRO A 85 6.86 10.23 2.63
C PRO A 85 8.20 10.97 2.55
N ILE A 86 8.46 11.76 1.49
CA ILE A 86 9.67 12.60 1.43
C ILE A 86 9.62 13.70 2.50
N MET A 87 8.49 14.40 2.61
CA MET A 87 8.32 15.46 3.60
C MET A 87 8.27 14.92 5.03
N ALA A 88 7.85 13.67 5.22
CA ALA A 88 7.87 13.00 6.52
C ALA A 88 9.29 12.84 7.12
N ILE A 89 10.36 12.93 6.31
CA ILE A 89 11.74 13.01 6.80
C ILE A 89 11.91 14.20 7.74
N ALA A 90 11.24 15.33 7.47
CA ALA A 90 11.24 16.53 8.31
C ALA A 90 10.37 16.40 9.58
N GLY A 91 9.68 15.27 9.77
CA GLY A 91 8.99 14.90 11.02
C GLY A 91 7.49 15.09 10.93
N PRO A 92 6.77 15.09 12.08
CA PRO A 92 5.30 15.17 12.08
C PRO A 92 4.74 16.41 11.37
N ILE A 93 5.40 17.56 11.56
CA ILE A 93 5.05 18.81 10.85
C ILE A 93 5.28 18.65 9.35
N GLY A 94 6.43 18.10 8.96
CA GLY A 94 6.75 17.82 7.56
C GLY A 94 5.73 16.88 6.91
N PHE A 95 5.34 15.81 7.58
CA PHE A 95 4.28 14.91 7.14
C PHE A 95 2.95 15.65 6.92
N GLY A 96 2.51 16.45 7.90
CA GLY A 96 1.28 17.24 7.79
C GLY A 96 1.31 18.24 6.62
N VAL A 97 2.41 18.98 6.47
CA VAL A 97 2.63 19.88 5.33
C VAL A 97 2.66 19.11 4.02
N GLY A 98 3.31 17.94 3.97
CA GLY A 98 3.36 17.07 2.81
C GLY A 98 1.96 16.65 2.34
N VAL A 99 1.07 16.29 3.26
CA VAL A 99 -0.33 15.97 2.94
C VAL A 99 -1.05 17.18 2.35
N LEU A 100 -0.90 18.37 2.94
CA LEU A 100 -1.50 19.60 2.41
C LEU A 100 -0.99 19.93 1.00
N VAL A 101 0.33 19.79 0.76
CA VAL A 101 0.94 19.98 -0.55
C VAL A 101 0.41 18.95 -1.55
N ALA A 102 0.30 17.67 -1.19
CA ALA A 102 -0.26 16.63 -2.05
C ALA A 102 -1.71 16.95 -2.45
N VAL A 103 -2.55 17.38 -1.50
CA VAL A 103 -3.94 17.80 -1.77
C VAL A 103 -3.97 19.01 -2.69
N ALA A 104 -3.15 20.04 -2.42
CA ALA A 104 -3.06 21.22 -3.26
C ALA A 104 -2.62 20.88 -4.70
N LEU A 105 -1.58 20.06 -4.86
CA LEU A 105 -1.12 19.57 -6.16
C LEU A 105 -2.25 18.88 -6.94
N LEU A 106 -3.06 18.06 -6.27
CA LEU A 106 -4.17 17.36 -6.90
C LEU A 106 -5.32 18.30 -7.27
N ILE A 107 -5.66 19.29 -6.44
CA ILE A 107 -6.73 20.25 -6.73
C ILE A 107 -6.32 21.19 -7.87
N PHE A 108 -5.18 21.87 -7.75
CA PHE A 108 -4.72 22.85 -8.73
C PHE A 108 -4.24 22.18 -10.02
N GLY A 109 -3.47 21.10 -9.89
CA GLY A 109 -2.95 20.35 -11.04
C GLY A 109 -4.06 19.68 -11.84
N ALA A 110 -5.14 19.23 -11.21
CA ALA A 110 -6.28 18.69 -11.94
C ALA A 110 -7.05 19.77 -12.73
N GLY A 111 -7.14 21.00 -12.22
CA GLY A 111 -7.70 22.13 -12.97
C GLY A 111 -6.90 22.45 -14.23
N MET A 112 -5.56 22.49 -14.11
CA MET A 112 -4.66 22.74 -15.23
C MET A 112 -4.67 21.61 -16.27
N LEU A 113 -4.67 20.34 -15.82
CA LEU A 113 -4.62 19.17 -16.68
C LEU A 113 -6.00 18.67 -17.14
N ARG A 114 -7.09 19.37 -16.77
CA ARG A 114 -8.48 18.94 -17.00
C ARG A 114 -8.71 17.49 -16.56
N SER A 115 -8.14 17.14 -15.41
CA SER A 115 -8.15 15.80 -14.82
C SER A 115 -9.22 15.68 -13.73
N ASN A 116 -9.73 14.47 -13.49
CA ASN A 116 -10.70 14.25 -12.42
C ASN A 116 -10.02 14.32 -11.03
N VAL A 117 -10.25 15.43 -10.31
CA VAL A 117 -9.71 15.68 -8.95
C VAL A 117 -10.06 14.55 -7.98
N VAL A 118 -11.32 14.07 -8.02
CA VAL A 118 -11.84 13.08 -7.07
C VAL A 118 -11.13 11.74 -7.24
N VAL A 119 -10.87 11.32 -8.48
CA VAL A 119 -10.09 10.11 -8.77
C VAL A 119 -8.65 10.28 -8.27
N GLY A 120 -8.01 11.42 -8.56
CA GLY A 120 -6.66 11.71 -8.10
C GLY A 120 -6.52 11.67 -6.58
N LEU A 121 -7.43 12.32 -5.85
CA LEU A 121 -7.45 12.31 -4.38
C LEU A 121 -7.62 10.90 -3.82
N ARG A 122 -8.58 10.12 -4.34
CA ARG A 122 -8.81 8.74 -3.87
C ARG A 122 -7.63 7.82 -4.15
N ALA A 123 -6.96 8.01 -5.28
CA ALA A 123 -5.83 7.19 -5.68
C ALA A 123 -4.52 7.54 -4.94
N ALA A 124 -4.31 8.82 -4.58
CA ALA A 124 -3.04 9.28 -4.04
C ALA A 124 -3.01 9.34 -2.51
N ILE A 125 -4.07 9.81 -1.85
CA ILE A 125 -4.03 10.18 -0.42
C ILE A 125 -3.80 8.97 0.49
N LEU A 126 -4.49 7.85 0.24
CA LEU A 126 -4.33 6.66 1.09
C LEU A 126 -2.92 6.07 1.00
N PRO A 127 -2.35 5.80 -0.20
CA PRO A 127 -0.95 5.37 -0.30
C PRO A 127 0.05 6.38 0.28
N ALA A 128 -0.18 7.69 0.08
CA ALA A 128 0.68 8.74 0.64
C ALA A 128 0.75 8.69 2.17
N ILE A 129 -0.41 8.62 2.82
CA ILE A 129 -0.50 8.58 4.29
C ILE A 129 0.14 7.31 4.81
N ALA A 130 -0.16 6.16 4.22
CA ALA A 130 0.44 4.88 4.62
C ALA A 130 1.98 4.93 4.51
N ALA A 131 2.51 5.36 3.37
CA ALA A 131 3.94 5.50 3.14
C ALA A 131 4.59 6.53 4.09
N GLY A 132 3.97 7.69 4.30
CA GLY A 132 4.48 8.71 5.20
C GLY A 132 4.49 8.28 6.67
N SER A 133 3.49 7.51 7.11
CA SER A 133 3.45 6.92 8.44
C SER A 133 4.63 5.97 8.67
N VAL A 134 4.97 5.14 7.67
CA VAL A 134 6.13 4.24 7.75
C VAL A 134 7.44 5.03 7.96
N VAL A 135 7.60 6.14 7.24
CA VAL A 135 8.77 7.03 7.40
C VAL A 135 8.81 7.66 8.79
N LEU A 136 7.66 8.09 9.33
CA LEU A 136 7.59 8.64 10.69
C LEU A 136 7.96 7.62 11.77
N ILE A 137 7.54 6.36 11.61
CA ILE A 137 7.93 5.28 12.52
C ILE A 137 9.45 5.09 12.43
N GLY A 138 10.01 4.92 11.23
CA GLY A 138 11.45 4.74 11.05
C GLY A 138 12.30 5.94 11.49
N ARG A 139 11.73 7.14 11.53
CA ARG A 139 12.38 8.32 12.12
C ARG A 139 12.35 8.30 13.66
N THR A 140 11.27 7.78 14.24
CA THR A 140 11.06 7.76 15.69
C THR A 140 11.83 6.61 16.33
N ASP A 141 11.69 5.42 15.78
CA ASP A 141 12.34 4.20 16.22
C ASP A 141 12.43 3.21 15.04
N MET A 142 13.65 2.98 14.56
CA MET A 142 13.91 2.05 13.46
C MET A 142 13.65 0.59 13.87
N GLY A 143 13.89 0.24 15.13
CA GLY A 143 13.58 -1.09 15.66
C GLY A 143 12.08 -1.36 15.63
N ALA A 144 11.26 -0.39 16.03
CA ALA A 144 9.80 -0.49 15.93
C ALA A 144 9.34 -0.65 14.48
N LEU A 145 9.97 0.05 13.52
CA LEU A 145 9.68 -0.14 12.10
C LEU A 145 10.05 -1.56 11.62
N VAL A 146 11.20 -2.08 12.02
CA VAL A 146 11.63 -3.44 11.65
C VAL A 146 10.68 -4.48 12.23
N VAL A 147 10.25 -4.32 13.49
CA VAL A 147 9.23 -5.20 14.11
C VAL A 147 7.93 -5.14 13.30
N LEU A 148 7.44 -3.95 12.97
CA LEU A 148 6.24 -3.80 12.15
C LEU A 148 6.37 -4.48 10.78
N LEU A 149 7.51 -4.29 10.11
CA LEU A 149 7.81 -4.92 8.82
C LEU A 149 7.78 -6.46 8.93
N VAL A 150 8.38 -7.02 9.98
CA VAL A 150 8.42 -8.46 10.22
C VAL A 150 7.01 -9.00 10.50
N LEU A 151 6.20 -8.31 11.32
CA LEU A 151 4.82 -8.72 11.60
C LEU A 151 3.94 -8.68 10.34
N VAL A 152 4.02 -7.61 9.55
CA VAL A 152 3.28 -7.50 8.28
C VAL A 152 3.71 -8.58 7.30
N SER A 153 5.01 -8.86 7.21
CA SER A 153 5.52 -9.93 6.32
C SER A 153 5.09 -11.32 6.78
N ALA A 154 5.03 -11.56 8.09
CA ALA A 154 4.52 -12.80 8.66
C ALA A 154 3.02 -12.99 8.35
N TYR A 155 2.24 -11.91 8.46
CA TYR A 155 0.84 -11.92 8.05
C TYR A 155 0.69 -12.28 6.57
N GLU A 156 1.40 -11.57 5.68
CA GLU A 156 1.31 -11.78 4.23
C GLU A 156 1.72 -13.20 3.83
N VAL A 157 2.79 -13.73 4.42
CA VAL A 157 3.24 -15.10 4.17
C VAL A 157 2.21 -16.12 4.68
N GLY A 158 1.68 -15.93 5.89
CA GLY A 158 0.66 -16.82 6.45
C GLY A 158 -0.64 -16.82 5.65
N ASP A 159 -1.10 -15.64 5.22
CA ASP A 159 -2.29 -15.47 4.38
C ASP A 159 -2.08 -16.07 2.98
N TYR A 160 -0.92 -15.84 2.37
CA TYR A 160 -0.61 -16.39 1.06
C TYR A 160 -0.50 -17.93 1.07
N LEU A 161 0.27 -18.50 2.00
CA LEU A 161 0.53 -19.94 2.04
C LEU A 161 -0.73 -20.76 2.29
N MET A 162 -1.58 -20.32 3.22
CA MET A 162 -2.82 -21.04 3.51
C MET A 162 -3.93 -20.65 2.53
N GLY A 163 -4.00 -19.37 2.14
CA GLY A 163 -5.04 -18.85 1.25
C GLY A 163 -4.96 -19.37 -0.18
N SER A 164 -3.78 -19.79 -0.67
CA SER A 164 -3.61 -20.30 -2.03
C SER A 164 -4.24 -21.68 -2.26
N GLU A 165 -4.39 -22.48 -1.20
CA GLU A 165 -4.96 -23.84 -1.25
C GLU A 165 -6.29 -23.96 -0.49
N ALA A 166 -6.78 -22.85 0.07
CA ALA A 166 -7.94 -22.83 0.94
C ALA A 166 -9.26 -23.11 0.21
N ASN A 167 -10.13 -23.89 0.87
CA ASN A 167 -11.51 -24.10 0.41
C ASN A 167 -12.46 -23.02 0.92
N SER A 168 -12.01 -22.16 1.84
CA SER A 168 -12.79 -21.06 2.41
C SER A 168 -12.06 -19.71 2.34
N LEU A 169 -12.83 -18.62 2.36
CA LEU A 169 -12.32 -17.24 2.32
C LEU A 169 -11.56 -16.82 3.59
N PHE A 170 -11.63 -17.60 4.67
CA PHE A 170 -11.14 -17.21 5.99
C PHE A 170 -9.87 -17.94 6.41
N GLU A 171 -9.55 -19.08 5.79
CA GLU A 171 -8.37 -19.88 6.12
C GLU A 171 -7.06 -19.09 5.96
N GLY A 172 -6.91 -18.33 4.86
CA GLY A 172 -5.77 -17.42 4.65
C GLY A 172 -5.66 -16.37 5.76
N PRO A 173 -6.67 -15.49 5.94
CA PRO A 173 -6.56 -14.40 6.91
C PRO A 173 -6.34 -14.89 8.35
N LEU A 174 -6.95 -16.01 8.74
CA LEU A 174 -6.75 -16.62 10.06
C LEU A 174 -5.33 -17.17 10.23
N SER A 175 -4.77 -17.80 9.20
CA SER A 175 -3.36 -18.22 9.18
C SER A 175 -2.41 -17.03 9.33
N GLY A 176 -2.65 -15.93 8.61
CA GLY A 176 -1.90 -14.69 8.76
C GLY A 176 -1.95 -14.13 10.19
N ILE A 177 -3.13 -14.10 10.81
CA ILE A 177 -3.29 -13.68 12.21
C ILE A 177 -2.50 -14.59 13.16
N ALA A 178 -2.57 -15.90 12.98
CA ALA A 178 -1.82 -16.86 13.78
C ALA A 178 -0.30 -16.67 13.64
N ALA A 179 0.20 -16.41 12.42
CA ALA A 179 1.60 -16.11 12.17
C ALA A 179 2.06 -14.84 12.91
N VAL A 180 1.26 -13.77 12.86
CA VAL A 180 1.53 -12.52 13.61
C VAL A 180 1.61 -12.79 15.12
N LEU A 181 0.68 -13.58 15.67
CA LEU A 181 0.68 -13.92 17.10
C LEU A 181 1.98 -14.64 17.50
N VAL A 182 2.38 -15.67 16.77
CA VAL A 182 3.61 -16.43 17.04
C VAL A 182 4.84 -15.54 16.98
N VAL A 183 4.94 -14.70 15.95
CA VAL A 183 6.07 -13.78 15.79
C VAL A 183 6.09 -12.71 16.88
N THR A 184 4.92 -12.22 17.29
CA THR A 184 4.82 -11.27 18.41
C THR A 184 5.33 -11.88 19.71
N PHE A 185 4.94 -13.14 20.01
CA PHE A 185 5.46 -13.86 21.17
C PHE A 185 6.98 -14.07 21.12
N ALA A 186 7.56 -14.25 19.94
CA ALA A 186 9.00 -14.43 19.77
C ALA A 186 9.80 -13.13 19.91
N LEU A 187 9.18 -11.97 19.69
CA LEU A 187 9.81 -10.66 19.76
C LEU A 187 9.63 -9.95 21.11
N ALA A 188 8.69 -10.41 21.94
CA ALA A 188 8.40 -9.89 23.28
C ALA A 188 9.40 -10.43 24.32
#